data_AF-A7B3U3-F1
#
_entry.id   AF-A7B3U3-F1
#
_cell.length_a   1.000
_cell.length_b   1.000
_cell.length_c   1.000
_cell.angle_alpha   90.00
_cell.angle_beta   90.00
_cell.angle_gamma   90.00
#
_symmetry.space_group_name_H-M   'P 1'
#
loop_
_entity.id
_entity.type
_entity.pdbx_description
1 polymer ?
#
loop_
_entity_poly.entity_id
_entity_poly.type
_entity_poly.pdbx_seq_one_letter_code
_entity_poly.pdbx_strand_id
1 'polypeptide(L)'
;MSEKKSELVGRHKRVAYMNTDATGSSPKFERMTNFTTMTNGKNPKEYSRQYVDEIAERADVVGYAPAIEYSFDRYTNNPVHEKIATIHDGEKLGDDAHVEVVVVDFFKKSDKGDKCYATKRTYAVIPDSDGDGTDALVYSGSLKSVSDIEEGYVTETDFTSKTVTYAKGDYAATE
;
A
#
# COMPACT_ATOMS: atom_id res chain seq x y z
N MET A 1 -11.50 4.01 -35.34
CA MET A 1 -10.84 3.67 -34.07
C MET A 1 -10.11 4.93 -33.61
N SER A 2 -10.67 5.72 -32.69
CA SER A 2 -9.93 6.86 -32.14
C SER A 2 -8.76 6.32 -31.32
N GLU A 3 -7.54 6.64 -31.74
CA GLU A 3 -6.34 6.36 -30.95
C GLU A 3 -6.45 7.12 -29.62
N LYS A 4 -6.57 6.38 -28.52
CA LYS A 4 -6.46 6.97 -27.17
C LYS A 4 -5.03 7.50 -27.05
N LYS A 5 -4.88 8.82 -27.04
CA LYS A 5 -3.61 9.51 -26.78
C LYS A 5 -3.01 8.98 -25.47
N SER A 6 -1.72 8.65 -25.48
CA SER A 6 -0.99 8.26 -24.28
C SER A 6 -0.84 9.48 -23.35
N GLU A 7 -1.30 9.35 -22.11
CA GLU A 7 -1.18 10.39 -21.08
C GLU A 7 -0.28 9.90 -19.94
N LEU A 8 0.57 10.78 -19.41
CA LEU A 8 1.39 10.48 -18.26
C LEU A 8 0.52 10.34 -17.00
N VAL A 9 0.62 9.19 -16.33
CA VAL A 9 -0.07 8.95 -15.05
C VAL A 9 0.73 9.56 -13.91
N GLY A 10 0.15 10.54 -13.21
CA GLY A 10 0.79 11.15 -12.05
C GLY A 10 0.81 10.22 -10.83
N ARG A 11 1.93 10.19 -10.10
CA ARG A 11 2.10 9.40 -8.85
C ARG A 11 1.05 9.70 -7.78
N HIS A 12 0.51 10.92 -7.76
CA HIS A 12 -0.55 11.37 -6.86
C HIS A 12 -1.90 10.66 -7.09
N LYS A 13 -2.10 10.01 -8.24
CA LYS A 13 -3.33 9.24 -8.54
C LYS A 13 -3.32 7.83 -7.94
N ARG A 14 -2.18 7.36 -7.41
CA ARG A 14 -2.08 6.13 -6.62
C ARG A 14 -1.96 6.50 -5.14
N VAL A 15 -3.04 6.30 -4.40
CA VAL A 15 -3.18 6.76 -3.01
C VAL A 15 -3.33 5.55 -2.09
N ALA A 16 -2.65 5.57 -0.95
CA ALA A 16 -2.77 4.54 0.08
C ALA A 16 -3.65 5.01 1.24
N TYR A 17 -4.43 4.10 1.79
CA TYR A 17 -5.29 4.27 2.94
C TYR A 17 -5.01 3.14 3.93
N MET A 18 -4.81 3.47 5.20
CA MET A 18 -4.54 2.49 6.27
C MET A 18 -5.78 2.33 7.15
N ASN A 19 -6.06 1.10 7.56
CA ASN A 19 -7.09 0.83 8.56
C ASN A 19 -6.63 1.35 9.93
N THR A 20 -7.33 2.36 10.45
CA THR A 20 -7.06 2.97 11.76
C THR A 20 -8.03 2.50 12.85
N ASP A 21 -8.98 1.62 12.52
CA ASP A 21 -9.93 1.15 13.51
C ASP A 21 -9.25 0.25 14.56
N ALA A 22 -9.44 0.59 15.83
CA ALA A 22 -8.86 -0.14 16.96
C ALA A 22 -9.81 -1.20 17.53
N THR A 23 -11.09 -1.23 17.09
CA THR A 23 -12.15 -2.01 17.72
C THR A 23 -12.61 -3.23 16.92
N GLY A 24 -12.19 -3.37 15.66
CA GLY A 24 -12.51 -4.49 14.77
C GLY A 24 -13.96 -4.53 14.29
N SER A 25 -14.81 -3.55 14.64
CA SER A 25 -16.24 -3.56 14.31
C SER A 25 -16.50 -3.11 12.87
N SER A 26 -15.74 -2.12 12.38
CA SER A 26 -15.82 -1.61 11.02
C SER A 26 -14.47 -1.06 10.58
N PRO A 27 -13.84 -1.57 9.51
CA PRO A 27 -12.56 -1.07 9.06
C PRO A 27 -12.69 0.38 8.60
N LYS A 28 -11.89 1.27 9.18
CA LYS A 28 -11.87 2.69 8.84
C LYS A 28 -10.59 2.99 8.08
N PHE A 29 -10.69 3.08 6.76
CA PHE A 29 -9.54 3.35 5.90
C PHE A 29 -9.31 4.85 5.78
N GLU A 30 -8.24 5.33 6.41
CA GLU A 30 -7.83 6.74 6.41
C GLU A 30 -6.61 6.95 5.55
N ARG A 31 -6.58 8.08 4.83
CA ARG A 31 -5.54 8.38 3.85
C ARG A 31 -4.19 8.53 4.55
N MET A 32 -3.17 7.88 4.00
CA MET A 32 -1.78 8.02 4.43
C MET A 32 -1.21 9.37 3.94
N THR A 33 -1.59 10.46 4.62
CA THR A 33 -1.15 11.83 4.31
C THR A 33 0.18 12.18 4.96
N ASN A 34 0.91 13.13 4.36
CA ASN A 34 2.18 13.66 4.89
C ASN A 34 3.33 12.65 4.93
N PHE A 35 3.25 11.63 4.08
CA PHE A 35 4.35 10.73 3.80
C PHE A 35 5.27 11.36 2.75
N THR A 36 6.54 11.51 3.08
CA THR A 36 7.58 12.01 2.19
C THR A 36 8.05 10.92 1.23
N THR A 37 8.02 9.65 1.69
CA THR A 37 8.40 8.48 0.89
C THR A 37 7.36 7.37 1.03
N MET A 38 7.05 6.71 -0.09
CA MET A 38 6.24 5.49 -0.13
C MET A 38 6.62 4.65 -1.36
N THR A 39 7.73 3.93 -1.24
CA THR A 39 8.37 3.18 -2.33
C THR A 39 8.01 1.70 -2.24
N ASN A 40 7.51 1.11 -3.32
CA ASN A 40 7.06 -0.29 -3.33
C ASN A 40 8.12 -1.20 -4.00
N GLY A 41 8.87 -1.94 -3.20
CA GLY A 41 9.75 -3.02 -3.65
C GLY A 41 8.97 -4.32 -3.80
N LYS A 42 9.07 -5.00 -4.95
CA LYS A 42 8.39 -6.29 -5.17
C LYS A 42 9.14 -7.48 -4.60
N ASN A 43 10.46 -7.37 -4.49
CA ASN A 43 11.38 -8.36 -3.91
C ASN A 43 11.06 -9.79 -4.39
N PRO A 44 11.26 -10.11 -5.68
CA PRO A 44 11.01 -11.44 -6.21
C PRO A 44 11.92 -12.47 -5.52
N LYS A 45 11.37 -13.67 -5.32
CA LYS A 45 12.14 -14.86 -4.97
C LYS A 45 12.36 -15.65 -6.26
N GLU A 46 13.62 -15.83 -6.62
CA GLU A 46 14.00 -16.49 -7.86
C GLU A 46 14.49 -17.92 -7.58
N TYR A 47 14.16 -18.83 -8.50
CA TYR A 47 14.69 -20.18 -8.55
C TYR A 47 15.54 -20.31 -9.81
N SER A 48 16.85 -20.30 -9.61
CA SER A 48 17.85 -20.45 -10.65
C SER A 48 18.29 -21.90 -10.82
N ARG A 49 18.50 -22.34 -12.07
CA ARG A 49 19.10 -23.63 -12.40
C ARG A 49 19.97 -23.54 -13.65
N GLN A 50 21.05 -24.31 -13.66
CA GLN A 50 21.92 -24.47 -14.81
C GLN A 50 21.93 -25.95 -15.23
N TYR A 51 21.58 -26.21 -16.50
CA TYR A 51 21.65 -27.55 -17.08
C TYR A 51 23.03 -27.78 -17.72
N VAL A 52 23.53 -29.02 -17.67
CA VAL A 52 24.91 -29.36 -18.09
C VAL A 52 25.17 -29.16 -19.58
N ASP A 53 24.10 -29.15 -20.38
CA ASP A 53 24.09 -28.90 -21.82
C ASP A 53 23.83 -27.43 -22.17
N GLU A 54 23.61 -26.57 -21.17
CA GLU A 54 23.38 -25.14 -21.34
C GLU A 54 24.54 -24.31 -20.79
N ILE A 55 25.01 -23.38 -21.60
CA ILE A 55 26.06 -22.42 -21.20
C ILE A 55 25.48 -21.36 -20.24
N ALA A 56 24.18 -21.08 -20.33
CA ALA A 56 23.49 -20.04 -19.55
C ALA A 56 22.58 -20.64 -18.47
N GLU A 57 22.41 -19.89 -17.38
CA GLU A 57 21.47 -20.19 -16.29
C GLU A 57 20.04 -19.78 -16.67
N ARG A 58 19.05 -20.57 -16.24
CA ARG A 58 17.63 -20.20 -16.29
C ARG A 58 17.16 -19.74 -14.91
N ALA A 59 16.46 -18.61 -14.85
CA ALA A 59 15.83 -18.09 -13.63
C ALA A 59 14.31 -18.01 -13.79
N ASP A 60 13.57 -18.58 -12.84
CA ASP A 60 12.11 -18.48 -12.75
C ASP A 60 11.72 -17.77 -11.44
N VAL A 61 10.74 -16.85 -11.50
CA VAL A 61 10.21 -16.19 -10.30
C VAL A 61 9.20 -17.12 -9.64
N VAL A 62 9.47 -17.53 -8.40
CA VAL A 62 8.66 -18.49 -7.63
C VAL A 62 7.83 -17.83 -6.51
N GLY A 63 8.03 -16.54 -6.27
CA GLY A 63 7.26 -15.78 -5.29
C GLY A 63 7.67 -14.33 -5.24
N TYR A 64 6.97 -13.56 -4.42
CA TYR A 64 7.27 -12.16 -4.13
C TYR A 64 7.20 -11.93 -2.63
N ALA A 65 8.06 -11.05 -2.11
CA ALA A 65 7.99 -10.55 -0.74
C ALA A 65 7.87 -9.01 -0.70
N PRO A 66 6.74 -8.44 -1.17
CA PRO A 66 6.65 -7.00 -1.37
C PRO A 66 6.82 -6.22 -0.06
N ALA A 67 7.56 -5.12 -0.13
CA ALA A 67 7.76 -4.19 0.97
C ALA A 67 7.49 -2.76 0.50
N ILE A 68 6.79 -1.99 1.32
CA ILE A 68 6.59 -0.55 1.09
C ILE A 68 7.43 0.21 2.10
N GLU A 69 8.53 0.81 1.65
CA GLU A 69 9.34 1.72 2.46
C GLU A 69 8.57 3.01 2.68
N TYR A 70 8.53 3.50 3.91
CA TYR A 70 7.84 4.73 4.26
C TYR A 70 8.72 5.68 5.08
N SER A 71 8.46 6.96 4.93
CA SER A 71 8.92 8.01 5.82
C SER A 71 7.86 9.11 5.89
N PHE A 72 7.60 9.65 7.08
CA PHE A 72 6.65 10.73 7.29
C PHE A 72 7.05 11.63 8.46
N ASP A 73 6.63 12.89 8.38
CA ASP A 73 6.73 13.85 9.49
C ASP A 73 5.55 13.62 10.45
N ARG A 74 5.81 13.48 11.75
CA ARG A 74 4.76 13.21 12.73
C ARG A 74 3.90 14.46 12.97
N TYR A 75 2.74 14.48 12.33
CA TYR A 75 1.65 15.38 12.68
C TYR A 75 0.74 14.83 13.79
N THR A 76 0.26 15.71 14.67
CA THR A 76 -0.81 15.42 15.64
C THR A 76 -2.18 15.35 14.95
N ASN A 77 -3.15 14.63 15.55
CA ASN A 77 -4.49 14.41 15.00
C ASN A 77 -4.50 13.68 13.64
N ASN A 78 -3.49 12.87 13.36
CA ASN A 78 -3.45 11.97 12.22
C ASN A 78 -3.47 10.54 12.74
N PRO A 79 -4.59 9.81 12.63
CA PRO A 79 -4.73 8.49 13.22
C PRO A 79 -3.85 7.44 12.53
N VAL A 80 -3.46 7.64 11.26
CA VAL A 80 -2.46 6.79 10.60
C VAL A 80 -1.10 6.94 11.28
N HIS A 81 -0.70 8.19 11.58
CA HIS A 81 0.56 8.45 12.27
C HIS A 81 0.53 7.91 13.69
N GLU A 82 -0.58 8.09 14.40
CA GLU A 82 -0.75 7.56 15.76
C GLU A 82 -0.71 6.03 15.78
N LYS A 83 -1.31 5.36 14.79
CA LYS A 83 -1.26 3.90 14.67
C LYS A 83 0.17 3.39 14.44
N ILE A 84 0.90 3.97 13.49
CA ILE A 84 2.30 3.59 13.23
C ILE A 84 3.18 3.91 14.44
N ALA A 85 3.05 5.09 15.04
CA ALA A 85 3.81 5.47 16.22
C ALA A 85 3.50 4.55 17.42
N THR A 86 2.25 4.13 17.62
CA THR A 86 1.90 3.18 18.69
C THR A 86 2.55 1.82 18.48
N ILE A 87 2.69 1.36 17.23
CA ILE A 87 3.41 0.12 16.92
C ILE A 87 4.91 0.29 17.15
N HIS A 88 5.46 1.43 16.71
CA HIS A 88 6.87 1.76 16.78
C HIS A 88 7.34 2.00 18.24
N ASP A 89 6.78 3.00 18.91
CA ASP A 89 7.14 3.39 20.28
C ASP A 89 6.76 2.31 21.30
N GLY A 90 5.70 1.55 21.01
CA GLY A 90 5.19 0.48 21.87
C GLY A 90 5.84 -0.88 21.63
N GLU A 91 6.81 -0.97 20.71
CA GLU A 91 7.51 -2.19 20.30
C GLU A 91 6.55 -3.38 20.11
N LYS A 92 5.44 -3.14 19.40
CA LYS A 92 4.39 -4.15 19.23
C LYS A 92 4.91 -5.34 18.44
N LEU A 93 4.48 -6.53 18.82
CA LEU A 93 4.97 -7.79 18.27
C LEU A 93 3.83 -8.60 17.64
N GLY A 94 4.18 -9.39 16.62
CA GLY A 94 3.23 -10.29 15.97
C GLY A 94 2.04 -9.54 15.37
N ASP A 95 0.83 -10.06 15.62
CA ASP A 95 -0.40 -9.52 15.03
C ASP A 95 -0.71 -8.08 15.44
N ASP A 96 -0.20 -7.62 16.59
CA ASP A 96 -0.38 -6.23 17.04
C ASP A 96 0.41 -5.22 16.18
N ALA A 97 1.41 -5.69 15.43
CA ALA A 97 2.18 -4.89 14.47
C ALA A 97 1.59 -4.94 13.04
N HIS A 98 0.49 -5.67 12.83
CA HIS A 98 -0.16 -5.78 11.53
C HIS A 98 -1.12 -4.61 11.27
N VAL A 99 -1.08 -4.10 10.05
CA VAL A 99 -1.98 -3.06 9.54
C VAL A 99 -2.51 -3.45 8.17
N GLU A 100 -3.79 -3.19 7.93
CA GLU A 100 -4.38 -3.35 6.61
C GLU A 100 -4.22 -2.06 5.82
N VAL A 101 -3.73 -2.16 4.59
CA VAL A 101 -3.56 -1.02 3.69
C VAL A 101 -4.31 -1.29 2.38
N VAL A 102 -5.12 -0.32 1.99
CA VAL A 102 -5.82 -0.26 0.70
C VAL A 102 -5.10 0.76 -0.18
N VAL A 103 -4.62 0.31 -1.33
CA VAL A 103 -4.04 1.18 -2.37
C VAL A 103 -5.08 1.34 -3.48
N VAL A 104 -5.49 2.57 -3.74
CA VAL A 104 -6.48 2.95 -4.75
C VAL A 104 -5.78 3.61 -5.94
N ASP A 105 -6.09 3.13 -7.13
CA ASP A 105 -5.61 3.66 -8.40
C ASP A 105 -6.70 4.51 -9.07
N PHE A 106 -6.76 5.80 -8.73
CA PHE A 106 -7.77 6.75 -9.25
C PHE A 106 -7.65 7.01 -10.77
N PHE A 107 -6.56 6.57 -11.39
CA PHE A 107 -6.39 6.60 -12.85
C PHE A 107 -7.05 5.39 -13.55
N LYS A 108 -7.38 4.33 -12.81
CA LYS A 108 -7.99 3.10 -13.32
C LYS A 108 -9.44 3.04 -12.84
N LYS A 109 -10.33 3.67 -13.61
CA LYS A 109 -11.77 3.75 -13.34
C LYS A 109 -12.56 2.70 -14.13
N SER A 110 -13.74 2.33 -13.64
CA SER A 110 -14.74 1.56 -14.39
C SER A 110 -15.22 2.30 -15.64
N ASP A 111 -15.88 1.60 -16.56
CA ASP A 111 -16.45 2.21 -17.76
C ASP A 111 -17.50 3.29 -17.45
N LYS A 112 -18.25 3.11 -16.35
CA LYS A 112 -19.21 4.10 -15.83
C LYS A 112 -18.53 5.26 -15.09
N GLY A 113 -17.26 5.10 -14.69
CA GLY A 113 -16.49 6.11 -13.95
C GLY A 113 -16.86 6.23 -12.47
N ASP A 114 -17.69 5.32 -11.96
CA ASP A 114 -18.25 5.28 -10.60
C ASP A 114 -17.41 4.46 -9.61
N LYS A 115 -16.47 3.66 -10.10
CA LYS A 115 -15.59 2.80 -9.29
C LYS A 115 -14.13 3.03 -9.70
N CYS A 116 -13.24 3.04 -8.72
CA CYS A 116 -11.79 3.00 -8.93
C CYS A 116 -11.23 1.65 -8.49
N TYR A 117 -10.26 1.12 -9.25
CA TYR A 117 -9.55 -0.10 -8.88
C TYR A 117 -8.79 0.08 -7.57
N ALA A 118 -8.92 -0.90 -6.68
CA ALA A 118 -8.23 -0.90 -5.40
C ALA A 118 -7.66 -2.28 -5.07
N THR A 119 -6.59 -2.27 -4.27
CA THR A 119 -5.97 -3.50 -3.75
C THR A 119 -5.83 -3.37 -2.26
N LYS A 120 -6.28 -4.38 -1.51
CA LYS A 120 -6.14 -4.48 -0.07
C LYS A 120 -5.10 -5.54 0.26
N ARG A 121 -4.24 -5.26 1.23
CA ARG A 121 -3.29 -6.23 1.77
C ARG A 121 -2.97 -5.91 3.22
N THR A 122 -2.69 -6.95 3.99
CA THR A 122 -2.17 -6.84 5.36
C THR A 122 -0.64 -6.77 5.31
N TYR A 123 -0.08 -5.80 6.01
CA TYR A 123 1.35 -5.59 6.15
C TYR A 123 1.76 -5.61 7.63
N ALA A 124 2.94 -6.12 7.91
CA ALA A 124 3.61 -5.89 9.18
C ALA A 124 4.36 -4.56 9.11
N VAL A 125 4.13 -3.69 10.09
CA VAL A 125 4.93 -2.48 10.26
C VAL A 125 6.26 -2.88 10.87
N ILE A 126 7.35 -2.60 10.15
CA ILE A 126 8.73 -2.81 10.61
C ILE A 126 9.35 -1.42 10.82
N PRO A 127 9.32 -0.91 12.06
CA PRO A 127 10.09 0.25 12.51
C PRO A 127 11.54 0.20 12.06
N ASP A 128 12.10 1.34 11.65
CA ASP A 128 13.54 1.47 11.40
C ASP A 128 14.15 2.54 12.32
N SER A 129 13.74 3.80 12.15
CA SER A 129 14.21 4.89 13.01
C SER A 129 13.11 5.91 13.31
N ASP A 130 13.18 6.48 14.51
CA ASP A 130 12.46 7.67 14.93
C ASP A 130 13.46 8.79 15.28
N GLY A 131 13.11 10.04 14.96
CA GLY A 131 13.91 11.21 15.35
C GLY A 131 15.04 11.61 14.41
N ASP A 132 15.07 11.08 13.18
CA ASP A 132 16.09 11.40 12.16
C ASP A 132 15.94 12.82 11.55
N GLY A 133 14.91 13.57 11.95
CA GLY A 133 14.68 14.93 11.51
C GLY A 133 15.25 15.98 12.47
N THR A 134 15.90 17.01 11.94
CA THR A 134 16.44 18.15 12.71
C THR A 134 15.35 19.12 13.18
N ASP A 135 14.30 19.26 12.38
CA ASP A 135 13.26 20.28 12.57
C ASP A 135 11.87 19.69 12.90
N ALA A 136 11.59 18.47 12.42
CA ALA A 136 10.36 17.74 12.68
C ALA A 136 10.68 16.32 13.12
N LEU A 137 9.81 15.74 13.96
CA LEU A 137 9.94 14.34 14.36
C LEU A 137 9.57 13.43 13.20
N VAL A 138 10.57 12.82 12.57
CA VAL A 138 10.41 11.91 11.43
C VAL A 138 10.35 10.47 11.92
N TYR A 139 9.43 9.69 11.35
CA TYR A 139 9.37 8.24 11.49
C TYR A 139 9.65 7.59 10.14
N SER A 140 10.45 6.53 10.15
CA SER A 140 10.74 5.71 8.97
C SER A 140 10.58 4.23 9.26
N GLY A 141 10.44 3.44 8.19
CA GLY A 141 10.33 1.99 8.30
C GLY A 141 9.87 1.33 7.02
N SER A 142 9.42 0.09 7.13
CA SER A 142 8.92 -0.72 6.02
C SER A 142 7.64 -1.44 6.37
N LEU A 143 6.67 -1.44 5.46
CA LEU A 143 5.48 -2.29 5.51
C LEU A 143 5.78 -3.58 4.72
N LYS A 144 6.03 -4.70 5.40
CA LYS A 144 6.31 -6.00 4.75
C LYS A 144 5.04 -6.82 4.60
N SER A 145 4.82 -7.41 3.42
CA SER A 145 3.60 -8.18 3.14
C SER A 145 3.44 -9.37 4.09
N VAL A 146 2.25 -9.51 4.68
CA VAL A 146 1.85 -10.65 5.52
C VAL A 146 0.82 -11.53 4.81
N SER A 147 -0.12 -10.91 4.08
CA SER A 147 -1.16 -11.62 3.34
C SER A 147 -1.06 -11.44 1.82
N ASP A 148 -1.78 -12.29 1.10
CA ASP A 148 -1.99 -12.15 -0.34
C ASP A 148 -2.69 -10.83 -0.67
N ILE A 149 -2.56 -10.41 -1.94
CA ILE A 149 -3.27 -9.21 -2.41
C ILE A 149 -4.74 -9.54 -2.68
N GLU A 150 -5.64 -8.73 -2.15
CA GLU A 150 -7.07 -8.82 -2.43
C GLU A 150 -7.47 -7.67 -3.37
N GLU A 151 -7.92 -8.01 -4.57
CA GLU A 151 -8.44 -7.04 -5.53
C GLU A 151 -9.87 -6.63 -5.18
N GLY A 152 -10.15 -5.34 -5.36
CA GLY A 152 -11.44 -4.75 -5.05
C GLY A 152 -11.63 -3.42 -5.75
N TYR A 153 -12.59 -2.65 -5.25
CA TYR A 153 -12.88 -1.32 -5.74
C TYR A 153 -13.29 -0.37 -4.62
N VAL A 154 -13.22 0.91 -4.95
CA VAL A 154 -13.67 2.03 -4.12
C VAL A 154 -14.61 2.88 -4.95
N THR A 155 -15.72 3.33 -4.36
CA THR A 155 -16.74 4.15 -5.04
C THR A 155 -16.37 5.64 -5.07
N GLU A 156 -15.49 6.06 -4.19
CA GLU A 156 -14.92 7.40 -4.18
C GLU A 156 -14.04 7.60 -5.42
N THR A 157 -14.33 8.67 -6.17
CA THR A 157 -13.62 9.02 -7.41
C THR A 157 -12.70 10.23 -7.26
N ASP A 158 -12.79 10.90 -6.11
CA ASP A 158 -11.94 12.02 -5.72
C ASP A 158 -10.69 11.51 -4.98
N PHE A 159 -9.52 11.76 -5.57
CA PHE A 159 -8.23 11.39 -4.99
C PHE A 159 -7.87 12.22 -3.75
N THR A 160 -8.60 13.30 -3.47
CA THR A 160 -8.40 14.14 -2.29
C THR A 160 -9.15 13.63 -1.05
N SER A 161 -10.02 12.62 -1.21
CA SER A 161 -10.79 12.00 -0.14
C SER A 161 -9.91 11.53 1.02
N LYS A 162 -10.27 11.95 2.24
CA LYS A 162 -9.57 11.59 3.48
C LYS A 162 -9.82 10.15 3.91
N THR A 163 -10.97 9.60 3.56
CA THR A 163 -11.38 8.24 3.89
C THR A 163 -12.00 7.57 2.67
N VAL A 164 -11.96 6.23 2.63
CA VAL A 164 -12.57 5.44 1.56
C VAL A 164 -13.29 4.23 2.11
N THR A 165 -14.29 3.75 1.36
CA THR A 165 -14.94 2.47 1.64
C THR A 165 -14.46 1.44 0.62
N TYR A 166 -13.74 0.43 1.10
CA TYR A 166 -13.27 -0.67 0.26
C TYR A 166 -14.34 -1.76 0.14
N ALA A 167 -14.59 -2.20 -1.09
CA ALA A 167 -15.41 -3.37 -1.37
C ALA A 167 -14.59 -4.41 -2.17
N LYS A 168 -14.71 -5.69 -1.79
CA LYS A 168 -14.12 -6.80 -2.53
C LYS A 168 -14.94 -7.08 -3.79
N GLY A 169 -14.28 -7.25 -4.93
CA GLY A 169 -14.94 -7.61 -6.19
C GLY A 169 -14.29 -6.98 -7.42
N ASP A 170 -14.87 -7.27 -8.59
CA ASP A 170 -14.36 -6.73 -9.85
C ASP A 170 -14.78 -5.26 -10.01
N TYR A 171 -13.78 -4.38 -10.16
CA TYR A 171 -13.99 -2.96 -10.40
C TYR A 171 -14.65 -2.68 -11.77
N ALA A 172 -14.52 -3.61 -12.73
CA ALA A 172 -15.07 -3.52 -14.07
C ALA A 172 -16.49 -4.11 -14.18
N ALA A 173 -17.02 -4.72 -13.11
CA ALA A 173 -18.38 -5.26 -13.13
C ALA A 173 -19.41 -4.13 -13.33
N THR A 174 -19.98 -4.09 -14.53
CA THR A 174 -21.22 -3.40 -14.85
C THR A 174 -22.37 -4.18 -14.21
N GLU A 175 -22.89 -3.69 -13.09
CA GLU A 175 -24.30 -3.98 -12.75
C GLU A 175 -25.24 -3.38 -13.79
#